data_AF-A0A349PK18-F1
#
_entry.id   AF-A0A349PK18-F1
#
_cell.length_a   1.000
_cell.length_b   1.000
_cell.length_c   1.000
_cell.angle_alpha   90.00
_cell.angle_beta   90.00
_cell.angle_gamma   90.00
#
_symmetry.space_group_name_H-M   'P 1'
#
loop_
_entity.id
_entity.type
_entity.pdbx_description
1 polymer ?
#
loop_
_entity_poly.entity_id
_entity_poly.type
_entity_poly.pdbx_seq_one_letter_code
_entity_poly.pdbx_strand_id
1 'polypeptide(L)'
;MNSCKVTKKLKGEVYETSAQGNSLKKVKKFSKSKKPVLLTLNAEEKFQTITGFGGSFTEASASLLNRLSAANRKKILEAYFGENGANYSLTRTHIASCDFSLSNYTYAKVENDKLLKNFTIEDDKSDLIPMILEAKAISKEGFNIIASPWTAPPWMKDNKKYVGGKLLPEFNDSFALYFSKYLEAYKKEGSNIWGVTVINEPHGNGNNWESTLFSPKEMTDFVQNHLGPKLEKDGWAEVKILGYDQNRAGIKEWVDVMYENEKSSQYYDGLAIHWYESTFDYFPKELQYAHQKAPNKYLIQTEACVDSEIPHWNDDAWYWKK
;
A
#
# COMPACT_ATOMS: atom_id res chain seq x y z
N MET A 1 -6.84 -1.24 -48.11
CA MET A 1 -5.54 -1.87 -47.80
C MET A 1 -5.78 -2.92 -46.73
N ASN A 2 -5.74 -4.21 -47.09
CA ASN A 2 -5.91 -5.32 -46.16
C ASN A 2 -4.63 -5.46 -45.33
N SER A 3 -4.64 -4.98 -44.09
CA SER A 3 -3.57 -5.28 -43.13
C SER A 3 -3.67 -6.75 -42.75
N CYS A 4 -2.82 -7.61 -43.35
CA CYS A 4 -2.60 -8.97 -42.89
C CYS A 4 -2.11 -8.94 -41.44
N LYS A 5 -3.00 -9.16 -40.47
CA LYS A 5 -2.61 -9.42 -39.08
C LYS A 5 -1.90 -10.78 -39.04
N VAL A 6 -0.58 -10.76 -38.91
CA VAL A 6 0.24 -11.97 -38.78
C VAL A 6 -0.03 -12.59 -37.40
N THR A 7 -0.77 -13.69 -37.37
CA THR A 7 -1.02 -14.46 -36.15
C THR A 7 0.22 -15.27 -35.78
N LYS A 8 0.99 -14.80 -34.78
CA LYS A 8 2.11 -15.56 -34.22
C LYS A 8 1.63 -16.49 -33.12
N LYS A 9 2.09 -17.74 -33.11
CA LYS A 9 1.92 -18.63 -31.95
C LYS A 9 2.80 -18.10 -30.81
N LEU A 10 2.19 -17.78 -29.68
CA LEU A 10 2.90 -17.46 -28.46
C LEU A 10 3.66 -18.70 -27.98
N LYS A 11 4.96 -18.54 -27.71
CA LYS A 11 5.75 -19.51 -26.95
C LYS A 11 5.83 -18.97 -25.53
N GLY A 12 5.38 -19.76 -24.57
CA GLY A 12 5.37 -19.37 -23.16
C GLY A 12 5.51 -20.59 -22.27
N GLU A 13 5.87 -20.34 -21.03
CA GLU A 13 5.83 -21.33 -19.96
C GLU A 13 4.49 -21.23 -19.26
N VAL A 14 3.93 -22.37 -18.85
CA VAL A 14 2.66 -22.41 -18.14
C VAL A 14 2.93 -22.97 -16.75
N TYR A 15 2.46 -22.25 -15.74
CA TYR A 15 2.51 -22.64 -14.34
C TYR A 15 1.08 -22.79 -13.82
N GLU A 16 0.84 -23.79 -12.98
CA GLU A 16 -0.48 -24.09 -12.43
C GLU A 16 -0.41 -24.18 -10.90
N THR A 17 -1.35 -23.48 -10.26
CA THR A 17 -1.72 -23.68 -8.86
C THR A 17 -3.17 -24.15 -8.84
N SER A 18 -3.49 -25.20 -8.09
CA SER A 18 -4.84 -25.78 -8.05
C SER A 18 -5.19 -26.29 -6.65
N ALA A 19 -6.49 -26.26 -6.32
CA ALA A 19 -7.01 -26.79 -5.06
C ALA A 19 -6.71 -28.30 -4.88
N GLN A 20 -6.47 -29.03 -5.98
CA GLN A 20 -6.09 -30.44 -5.96
C GLN A 20 -4.60 -30.67 -5.66
N GLY A 21 -3.83 -29.60 -5.42
CA GLY A 21 -2.48 -29.69 -4.84
C GLY A 21 -1.32 -29.29 -5.76
N ASN A 22 -1.56 -28.78 -6.97
CA ASN A 22 -0.47 -28.15 -7.71
C ASN A 22 -0.15 -26.79 -7.05
N SER A 23 1.13 -26.48 -6.88
CA SER A 23 1.62 -25.24 -6.29
C SER A 23 2.72 -24.69 -7.19
N LEU A 24 2.39 -23.65 -7.98
CA LEU A 24 3.26 -23.04 -9.00
C LEU A 24 3.99 -24.09 -9.86
N LYS A 25 3.28 -25.16 -10.24
CA LYS A 25 3.88 -26.29 -10.95
C LYS A 25 3.98 -25.99 -12.44
N LYS A 26 5.18 -26.12 -13.01
CA LYS A 26 5.39 -25.99 -14.46
C LYS A 26 4.69 -27.11 -15.23
N VAL A 27 3.73 -26.74 -16.08
CA VAL A 27 2.98 -27.66 -16.95
C VAL A 27 3.79 -27.94 -18.21
N LYS A 28 4.13 -29.21 -18.43
CA LYS A 28 4.94 -29.66 -19.59
C LYS A 28 4.13 -30.40 -20.65
N LYS A 29 2.93 -30.88 -20.31
CA LYS A 29 2.09 -31.70 -21.18
C LYS A 29 0.74 -31.01 -21.36
N PHE A 30 0.35 -30.81 -22.62
CA PHE A 30 -0.91 -30.18 -22.99
C PHE A 30 -1.75 -31.17 -23.81
N SER A 31 -3.04 -31.28 -23.51
CA SER A 31 -4.00 -32.03 -24.31
C SER A 31 -4.73 -31.09 -25.27
N LYS A 32 -5.09 -31.58 -26.47
CA LYS A 32 -5.93 -30.82 -27.40
C LYS A 32 -7.39 -30.93 -26.96
N SER A 33 -8.03 -29.78 -26.72
CA SER A 33 -9.48 -29.74 -26.52
C SER A 33 -10.23 -29.94 -27.84
N LYS A 34 -11.34 -30.70 -27.81
CA LYS A 34 -12.28 -30.81 -28.94
C LYS A 34 -13.09 -29.53 -29.15
N LYS A 35 -13.19 -28.66 -28.13
CA LYS A 35 -13.85 -27.35 -28.15
C LYS A 35 -12.88 -26.30 -27.63
N PRO A 36 -11.90 -25.85 -28.45
CA PRO A 36 -10.91 -24.88 -27.99
C PRO A 36 -11.55 -23.49 -27.81
N VAL A 37 -11.16 -22.79 -26.75
CA VAL A 37 -11.41 -21.35 -26.60
C VAL A 37 -10.23 -20.61 -27.22
N LEU A 38 -10.52 -19.66 -28.12
CA LEU A 38 -9.49 -18.85 -28.76
C LEU A 38 -9.31 -17.53 -28.00
N LEU A 39 -8.11 -17.32 -27.46
CA LEU A 39 -7.68 -16.06 -26.87
C LEU A 39 -6.73 -15.35 -27.83
N THR A 40 -7.02 -14.09 -28.15
CA THR A 40 -6.19 -13.26 -29.06
C THR A 40 -5.67 -12.05 -28.29
N LEU A 41 -4.35 -11.84 -28.32
CA LEU A 41 -3.72 -10.65 -27.72
C LEU A 41 -3.51 -9.57 -28.79
N ASN A 42 -3.91 -8.34 -28.47
CA ASN A 42 -3.66 -7.17 -29.29
C ASN A 42 -2.57 -6.29 -28.63
N ALA A 43 -1.32 -6.43 -29.05
CA ALA A 43 -0.20 -5.72 -28.42
C ALA A 43 -0.17 -4.21 -28.69
N GLU A 44 -0.97 -3.72 -29.65
CA GLU A 44 -1.09 -2.29 -29.96
C GLU A 44 -2.06 -1.56 -29.01
N GLU A 45 -2.91 -2.31 -28.30
CA GLU A 45 -3.84 -1.76 -27.33
C GLU A 45 -3.22 -1.86 -25.93
N LYS A 46 -2.81 -0.71 -25.40
CA LYS A 46 -2.12 -0.59 -24.12
C LYS A 46 -3.05 -0.03 -23.05
N PHE A 47 -2.84 -0.48 -21.82
CA PHE A 47 -3.53 0.00 -20.62
C PHE A 47 -2.50 0.52 -19.61
N GLN A 48 -2.75 0.34 -18.32
CA GLN A 48 -1.85 0.78 -17.26
C GLN A 48 -0.50 0.04 -17.29
N THR A 49 0.55 0.74 -16.86
CA THR A 49 1.80 0.09 -16.45
C THR A 49 1.64 -0.44 -15.03
N ILE A 50 2.08 -1.67 -14.78
CA ILE A 50 2.00 -2.28 -13.46
C ILE A 50 3.18 -1.82 -12.62
N THR A 51 2.91 -1.11 -11.52
CA THR A 51 3.93 -0.63 -10.58
C THR A 51 4.63 -1.77 -9.84
N GLY A 52 3.86 -2.79 -9.44
CA GLY A 52 4.40 -3.98 -8.77
C GLY A 52 3.35 -4.71 -7.93
N PHE A 53 3.81 -5.74 -7.25
CA PHE A 53 3.03 -6.54 -6.30
C PHE A 53 3.87 -6.84 -5.07
N GLY A 54 3.21 -7.04 -3.92
CA GLY A 54 3.88 -7.46 -2.70
C GLY A 54 2.98 -7.45 -1.48
N GLY A 55 3.54 -7.12 -0.33
CA GLY A 55 2.86 -7.13 0.96
C GLY A 55 3.44 -6.11 1.93
N SER A 56 2.89 -6.09 3.15
CA SER A 56 3.23 -5.10 4.17
C SER A 56 4.32 -5.58 5.12
N PHE A 57 5.32 -4.72 5.35
CA PHE A 57 6.20 -4.80 6.50
C PHE A 57 5.49 -4.20 7.71
N THR A 58 5.12 -5.04 8.67
CA THR A 58 4.52 -4.65 9.96
C THR A 58 5.42 -5.08 11.11
N GLU A 59 5.34 -4.37 12.24
CA GLU A 59 6.07 -4.73 13.46
C GLU A 59 5.72 -6.16 13.93
N ALA A 60 4.45 -6.58 13.83
CA ALA A 60 4.06 -7.95 14.12
C ALA A 60 4.80 -8.97 13.23
N SER A 61 4.93 -8.70 11.93
CA SER A 61 5.67 -9.57 11.00
C SER A 61 7.16 -9.61 11.34
N ALA A 62 7.75 -8.47 11.65
CA ALA A 62 9.15 -8.37 12.05
C ALA A 62 9.41 -9.11 13.36
N SER A 63 8.55 -8.93 14.37
CA SER A 63 8.59 -9.61 15.66
C SER A 63 8.52 -11.13 15.53
N LEU A 64 7.64 -11.64 14.67
CA LEU A 64 7.54 -13.08 14.39
C LEU A 64 8.81 -13.61 13.71
N LEU A 65 9.33 -12.90 12.70
CA LEU A 65 10.58 -13.29 12.03
C LEU A 65 11.79 -13.26 12.97
N ASN A 66 11.84 -12.33 13.91
CA ASN A 66 12.91 -12.22 14.90
C ASN A 66 12.95 -13.39 15.89
N ARG A 67 11.84 -14.12 16.06
CA ARG A 67 11.76 -15.33 16.91
C ARG A 67 12.22 -16.60 16.18
N LEU A 68 12.45 -16.53 14.88
CA LEU A 68 12.94 -17.66 14.09
C LEU A 68 14.47 -17.73 14.11
N SER A 69 15.01 -18.90 13.77
CA SER A 69 16.44 -19.01 13.47
C SER A 69 16.80 -18.17 12.24
N ALA A 70 18.06 -17.70 12.17
CA ALA A 70 18.55 -16.93 11.02
C ALA A 70 18.33 -17.66 9.69
N ALA A 71 18.47 -19.00 9.66
CA ALA A 71 18.22 -19.81 8.48
C ALA A 71 16.74 -19.79 8.04
N ASN A 72 15.80 -19.89 8.98
CA ASN A 72 14.37 -19.86 8.68
C ASN A 72 13.90 -18.45 8.29
N ARG A 73 14.39 -17.41 8.97
CA ARG A 73 14.16 -16.01 8.59
C ARG A 73 14.61 -15.76 7.15
N LYS A 74 15.85 -16.13 6.81
CA LYS A 74 16.37 -16.00 5.45
C LYS A 74 15.50 -16.76 4.44
N LYS A 75 15.10 -18.00 4.75
CA LYS A 75 14.23 -18.79 3.86
C LYS A 75 12.91 -18.09 3.54
N ILE A 76 12.30 -17.43 4.52
CA ILE A 76 11.03 -16.69 4.33
C ILE A 76 11.27 -15.43 3.49
N LEU A 77 12.30 -14.64 3.81
CA LEU A 77 12.62 -13.44 3.03
C LEU A 77 13.00 -13.76 1.58
N GLU A 78 13.76 -14.84 1.34
CA GLU A 78 14.07 -15.35 0.00
C GLU A 78 12.80 -15.78 -0.76
N ALA A 79 11.82 -16.37 -0.06
CA ALA A 79 10.56 -16.77 -0.67
C ALA A 79 9.75 -15.57 -1.17
N TYR A 80 9.81 -14.41 -0.50
CA TYR A 80 9.10 -13.21 -0.92
C TYR A 80 9.90 -12.30 -1.86
N PHE A 81 11.19 -12.11 -1.60
CA PHE A 81 12.02 -11.10 -2.26
C PHE A 81 13.08 -11.66 -3.20
N GLY A 82 13.39 -12.96 -3.14
CA GLY A 82 14.40 -13.58 -3.99
C GLY A 82 13.90 -13.75 -5.43
N GLU A 83 14.82 -13.75 -6.40
CA GLU A 83 14.51 -13.91 -7.84
C GLU A 83 13.76 -15.21 -8.17
N ASN A 84 13.98 -16.26 -7.36
CA ASN A 84 13.33 -17.56 -7.51
C ASN A 84 12.07 -17.70 -6.63
N GLY A 85 11.70 -16.66 -5.90
CA GLY A 85 10.51 -16.58 -5.05
C GLY A 85 9.38 -15.80 -5.70
N ALA A 86 8.59 -15.10 -4.89
CA ALA A 86 7.52 -14.22 -5.36
C ALA A 86 8.04 -12.92 -6.00
N ASN A 87 9.31 -12.58 -5.75
CA ASN A 87 10.01 -11.39 -6.28
C ASN A 87 9.18 -10.10 -6.12
N TYR A 88 8.80 -9.80 -4.87
CA TYR A 88 8.04 -8.60 -4.52
C TYR A 88 8.73 -7.33 -5.01
N SER A 89 7.93 -6.44 -5.61
CA SER A 89 8.36 -5.21 -6.30
C SER A 89 7.63 -3.95 -5.82
N LEU A 90 6.50 -4.11 -5.11
CA LEU A 90 5.79 -3.03 -4.44
C LEU A 90 5.36 -3.52 -3.05
N THR A 91 5.81 -2.84 -2.02
CA THR A 91 5.57 -3.18 -0.62
C THR A 91 4.93 -2.01 0.10
N ARG A 92 4.39 -2.28 1.29
CA ARG A 92 3.85 -1.26 2.18
C ARG A 92 4.53 -1.33 3.53
N THR A 93 4.58 -0.22 4.25
CA THR A 93 4.92 -0.20 5.68
C THR A 93 4.09 0.85 6.39
N HIS A 94 4.18 0.87 7.71
CA HIS A 94 3.48 1.82 8.54
C HIS A 94 4.39 2.97 8.96
N ILE A 95 3.79 4.13 9.21
CA ILE A 95 4.45 5.27 9.83
C ILE A 95 3.98 5.31 11.28
N ALA A 96 4.82 4.80 12.17
CA ALA A 96 4.55 4.49 13.57
C ALA A 96 3.50 3.37 13.74
N SER A 97 2.84 3.28 14.89
CA SER A 97 2.04 2.09 15.18
C SER A 97 0.77 1.95 14.35
N CYS A 98 0.34 0.70 14.21
CA CYS A 98 -0.94 0.25 13.70
C CYS A 98 -1.49 -0.92 14.54
N ASP A 99 -2.62 -1.48 14.14
CA ASP A 99 -3.21 -2.70 14.72
C ASP A 99 -2.27 -3.92 14.71
N PHE A 100 -1.37 -4.01 13.74
CA PHE A 100 -0.30 -5.01 13.67
C PHE A 100 1.03 -4.54 14.30
N SER A 101 0.92 -3.74 15.37
CA SER A 101 2.05 -3.29 16.21
C SER A 101 1.96 -3.88 17.62
N LEU A 102 3.08 -3.94 18.33
CA LEU A 102 3.14 -4.54 19.67
C LEU A 102 2.62 -3.59 20.76
N SER A 103 2.55 -2.29 20.45
CA SER A 103 1.99 -1.24 21.31
C SER A 103 1.60 -0.02 20.47
N ASN A 104 0.85 0.92 21.04
CA ASN A 104 0.55 2.19 20.38
C ASN A 104 1.69 3.21 20.59
N TYR A 105 2.21 3.78 19.50
CA TYR A 105 3.24 4.82 19.54
C TYR A 105 3.18 5.75 18.33
N THR A 106 3.76 6.93 18.48
CA THR A 106 4.10 7.81 17.35
C THR A 106 5.56 8.26 17.48
N TYR A 107 6.15 8.73 16.38
CA TYR A 107 7.51 9.26 16.36
C TYR A 107 7.64 10.65 17.00
N ALA A 108 6.52 11.29 17.36
CA ALA A 108 6.48 12.62 17.97
C ALA A 108 5.86 12.56 19.37
N LYS A 109 6.61 12.00 20.32
CA LYS A 109 6.12 11.69 21.68
C LYS A 109 6.01 12.90 22.60
N VAL A 110 6.74 13.98 22.32
CA VAL A 110 6.74 15.20 23.14
C VAL A 110 5.55 16.08 22.75
N GLU A 111 4.64 16.32 23.69
CA GLU A 111 3.45 17.14 23.44
C GLU A 111 3.80 18.57 23.01
N ASN A 112 3.03 19.11 22.06
CA ASN A 112 3.17 20.46 21.53
C ASN A 112 4.55 20.79 20.93
N ASP A 113 5.38 19.79 20.63
CA ASP A 113 6.60 19.95 19.85
C ASP A 113 6.26 20.19 18.38
N LYS A 114 5.66 21.35 18.08
CA LYS A 114 5.19 21.73 16.73
C LYS A 114 6.30 21.73 15.68
N LEU A 115 7.57 21.84 16.11
CA LEU A 115 8.75 21.81 15.25
C LEU A 115 9.40 20.43 15.15
N LEU A 116 8.86 19.42 15.84
CA LEU A 116 9.31 18.04 15.82
C LEU A 116 10.81 17.90 16.11
N LYS A 117 11.30 18.65 17.10
CA LYS A 117 12.71 18.61 17.55
C LYS A 117 13.07 17.26 18.17
N ASN A 118 12.10 16.58 18.77
CA ASN A 118 12.25 15.29 19.42
C ASN A 118 11.72 14.13 18.56
N PHE A 119 11.53 14.35 17.25
CA PHE A 119 11.11 13.29 16.33
C PHE A 119 12.15 12.17 16.30
N THR A 120 11.69 10.92 16.41
CA THR A 120 12.57 9.74 16.36
C THR A 120 11.84 8.51 15.84
N ILE A 121 12.54 7.69 15.04
CA ILE A 121 12.09 6.39 14.55
C ILE A 121 12.68 5.23 15.37
N GLU A 122 13.07 5.50 16.63
CA GLU A 122 13.76 4.52 17.48
C GLU A 122 12.95 3.24 17.67
N ASP A 123 11.62 3.34 17.71
CA ASP A 123 10.71 2.20 17.85
C ASP A 123 10.89 1.16 16.72
N ASP A 124 11.31 1.58 15.51
CA ASP A 124 11.45 0.69 14.35
C ASP A 124 12.84 0.06 14.18
N LYS A 125 13.85 0.57 14.91
CA LYS A 125 15.26 0.25 14.64
C LYS A 125 15.64 -1.17 14.98
N SER A 126 14.92 -1.80 15.90
CA SER A 126 15.25 -3.13 16.41
C SER A 126 14.70 -4.26 15.55
N ASP A 127 13.68 -4.00 14.73
CA ASP A 127 12.94 -5.05 14.02
C ASP A 127 12.53 -4.68 12.58
N LEU A 128 11.72 -3.64 12.39
CA LEU A 128 11.11 -3.27 11.13
C LEU A 128 12.17 -2.82 10.12
N ILE A 129 13.07 -1.92 10.51
CA ILE A 129 14.15 -1.43 9.64
C ILE A 129 15.11 -2.56 9.26
N PRO A 130 15.63 -3.39 10.20
CA PRO A 130 16.41 -4.56 9.84
C PRO A 130 15.70 -5.51 8.85
N MET A 131 14.41 -5.78 9.03
CA MET A 131 13.63 -6.61 8.11
C MET A 131 13.59 -6.02 6.70
N ILE A 132 13.34 -4.71 6.57
CA ILE A 132 13.32 -4.02 5.28
C ILE A 132 14.70 -4.07 4.60
N LEU A 133 15.78 -3.82 5.35
CA LEU A 133 17.14 -3.83 4.81
C LEU A 133 17.59 -5.23 4.36
N GLU A 134 17.24 -6.28 5.10
CA GLU A 134 17.49 -7.66 4.70
C GLU A 134 16.72 -8.03 3.42
N ALA A 135 15.44 -7.66 3.34
CA ALA A 135 14.64 -7.85 2.13
C ALA A 135 15.27 -7.12 0.92
N LYS A 136 15.74 -5.88 1.13
CA LYS A 136 16.43 -5.10 0.10
C LYS A 136 17.74 -5.74 -0.37
N ALA A 137 18.48 -6.37 0.53
CA ALA A 137 19.72 -7.06 0.19
C ALA A 137 19.48 -8.35 -0.64
N ILE A 138 18.31 -8.98 -0.48
CA ILE A 138 17.91 -10.17 -1.22
C ILE A 138 17.32 -9.79 -2.59
N SER A 139 16.51 -8.73 -2.64
CA SER A 139 15.85 -8.29 -3.87
C SER A 139 16.86 -7.67 -4.85
N LYS A 140 17.08 -8.34 -5.97
CA LYS A 140 18.06 -7.91 -6.97
C LYS A 140 17.60 -6.70 -7.78
N GLU A 141 16.33 -6.66 -8.17
CA GLU A 141 15.73 -5.55 -8.92
C GLU A 141 15.22 -4.43 -7.99
N GLY A 142 15.23 -4.69 -6.67
CA GLY A 142 14.67 -3.80 -5.66
C GLY A 142 13.14 -3.83 -5.64
N PHE A 143 12.58 -3.01 -4.75
CA PHE A 143 11.14 -2.81 -4.62
C PHE A 143 10.83 -1.39 -4.16
N ASN A 144 9.63 -0.94 -4.49
CA ASN A 144 9.06 0.30 -3.98
C ASN A 144 8.40 0.08 -2.61
N ILE A 145 8.41 1.11 -1.76
CA ILE A 145 7.74 1.10 -0.45
C ILE A 145 6.72 2.24 -0.42
N ILE A 146 5.46 1.91 -0.14
CA ILE A 146 4.42 2.87 0.24
C ILE A 146 4.35 2.92 1.77
N ALA A 147 4.38 4.11 2.37
CA ALA A 147 4.23 4.27 3.82
C ALA A 147 2.94 5.00 4.19
N SER A 148 2.21 4.50 5.18
CA SER A 148 0.95 5.10 5.63
C SER A 148 0.96 5.30 7.15
N PRO A 149 0.61 6.48 7.67
CA PRO A 149 0.30 6.63 9.08
C PRO A 149 -1.13 6.14 9.37
N TRP A 150 -1.33 5.40 10.45
CA TRP A 150 -2.68 5.09 10.94
C TRP A 150 -3.28 6.26 11.72
N THR A 151 -2.45 7.01 12.42
CA THR A 151 -2.92 8.09 13.28
C THR A 151 -1.91 9.22 13.39
N ALA A 152 -2.40 10.45 13.49
CA ALA A 152 -1.57 11.57 13.91
C ALA A 152 -1.20 11.42 15.40
N PRO A 153 -0.06 11.99 15.86
CA PRO A 153 0.26 12.05 17.29
C PRO A 153 -0.93 12.53 18.11
N PRO A 154 -1.27 11.88 19.26
CA PRO A 154 -2.48 12.22 20.02
C PRO A 154 -2.61 13.70 20.35
N TRP A 155 -1.52 14.38 20.70
CA TRP A 155 -1.54 15.82 21.01
C TRP A 155 -1.87 16.73 19.80
N MET A 156 -1.84 16.21 18.57
CA MET A 156 -2.28 16.92 17.37
C MET A 156 -3.80 16.78 17.10
N LYS A 157 -4.51 15.96 17.90
CA LYS A 157 -5.89 15.55 17.63
C LYS A 157 -6.87 16.13 18.62
N ASP A 158 -8.10 16.35 18.17
CA ASP A 158 -9.20 16.90 18.97
C ASP A 158 -9.56 16.05 20.21
N ASN A 159 -9.38 14.74 20.11
CA ASN A 159 -9.73 13.78 21.16
C ASN A 159 -8.54 13.33 22.01
N LYS A 160 -7.31 13.73 21.65
CA LYS A 160 -6.06 13.34 22.32
C LYS A 160 -5.86 11.83 22.49
N LYS A 161 -6.34 11.02 21.52
CA LYS A 161 -6.24 9.55 21.55
C LYS A 161 -5.64 9.00 20.26
N TYR A 162 -5.12 7.78 20.33
CA TYR A 162 -4.66 7.05 19.15
C TYR A 162 -5.81 6.65 18.21
N VAL A 163 -6.96 6.30 18.76
CA VAL A 163 -8.15 5.85 18.02
C VAL A 163 -9.13 7.01 17.79
N GLY A 164 -9.65 7.12 16.57
CA GLY A 164 -10.65 8.11 16.15
C GLY A 164 -10.16 9.55 16.24
N GLY A 165 -11.08 10.52 16.21
CA GLY A 165 -10.74 11.94 16.29
C GLY A 165 -10.15 12.50 15.00
N LYS A 166 -9.98 13.82 14.96
CA LYS A 166 -9.52 14.57 13.78
C LYS A 166 -8.24 15.33 14.07
N LEU A 167 -7.43 15.52 13.03
CA LEU A 167 -6.30 16.44 13.07
C LEU A 167 -6.83 17.87 13.30
N LEU A 168 -6.31 18.57 14.31
CA LEU A 168 -6.67 19.96 14.53
C LEU A 168 -5.95 20.85 13.50
N PRO A 169 -6.62 21.86 12.92
CA PRO A 169 -6.04 22.70 11.87
C PRO A 169 -4.71 23.37 12.25
N GLU A 170 -4.52 23.70 13.53
CA GLU A 170 -3.29 24.33 14.03
C GLU A 170 -2.05 23.43 13.97
N PHE A 171 -2.22 22.12 13.73
CA PHE A 171 -1.14 21.14 13.59
C PHE A 171 -0.96 20.64 12.15
N ASN A 172 -1.67 21.20 11.15
CA ASN A 172 -1.49 20.81 9.75
C ASN A 172 -0.02 20.93 9.31
N ASP A 173 0.65 22.05 9.60
CA ASP A 173 2.07 22.22 9.24
C ASP A 173 3.00 21.25 9.99
N SER A 174 2.69 20.98 11.26
CA SER A 174 3.45 20.02 12.07
C SER A 174 3.29 18.59 11.57
N PHE A 175 2.07 18.21 11.15
CA PHE A 175 1.83 16.89 10.58
C PHE A 175 2.45 16.76 9.19
N ALA A 176 2.43 17.79 8.35
CA ALA A 176 3.19 17.81 7.10
C ALA A 176 4.71 17.67 7.32
N LEU A 177 5.25 18.34 8.35
CA LEU A 177 6.65 18.18 8.76
C LEU A 177 6.96 16.75 9.25
N TYR A 178 5.99 16.07 9.87
CA TYR A 178 6.12 14.68 10.33
C TYR A 178 6.47 13.73 9.19
N PHE A 179 5.81 13.86 8.03
CA PHE A 179 6.15 13.10 6.82
C PHE A 179 7.57 13.38 6.35
N SER A 180 7.97 14.65 6.25
CA SER A 180 9.33 15.02 5.83
C SER A 180 10.40 14.45 6.77
N LYS A 181 10.16 14.50 8.09
CA LYS A 181 11.05 13.90 9.10
C LYS A 181 11.14 12.38 8.98
N TYR A 182 10.02 11.71 8.70
CA TYR A 182 10.00 10.27 8.44
C TYR A 182 10.82 9.90 7.19
N LEU A 183 10.58 10.58 6.07
CA LEU A 183 11.31 10.38 4.81
C LEU A 183 12.82 10.60 4.99
N GLU A 184 13.20 11.66 5.70
CA GLU A 184 14.60 11.96 6.03
C GLU A 184 15.23 10.85 6.90
N ALA A 185 14.52 10.39 7.93
CA ALA A 185 15.02 9.39 8.85
C ALA A 185 15.17 8.01 8.18
N TYR A 186 14.17 7.54 7.44
CA TYR A 186 14.23 6.27 6.72
C TYR A 186 15.31 6.28 5.62
N LYS A 187 15.49 7.41 4.91
CA LYS A 187 16.57 7.55 3.94
C LYS A 187 17.95 7.42 4.59
N LYS A 188 18.15 7.97 5.81
CA LYS A 188 19.41 7.82 6.56
C LYS A 188 19.71 6.39 6.96
N GLU A 189 18.67 5.60 7.25
CA GLU A 189 18.77 4.16 7.53
C GLU A 189 18.92 3.34 6.24
N GLY A 190 18.96 3.97 5.07
CA GLY A 190 19.14 3.31 3.78
C GLY A 190 17.85 2.78 3.17
N SER A 191 16.67 3.19 3.65
CA SER A 191 15.36 2.83 3.09
C SER A 191 14.74 4.03 2.37
N ASN A 192 14.56 3.92 1.05
CA ASN A 192 13.91 4.98 0.26
C ASN A 192 12.42 4.67 0.15
N ILE A 193 11.59 5.62 0.58
CA ILE A 193 10.14 5.54 0.45
C ILE A 193 9.75 6.05 -0.93
N TRP A 194 9.01 5.23 -1.68
CA TRP A 194 8.56 5.55 -3.03
C TRP A 194 7.31 6.43 -3.00
N GLY A 195 6.39 6.16 -2.07
CA GLY A 195 5.18 6.93 -1.91
C GLY A 195 4.66 6.90 -0.48
N VAL A 196 3.77 7.83 -0.17
CA VAL A 196 3.05 7.90 1.09
C VAL A 196 1.56 8.00 0.82
N THR A 197 0.75 7.49 1.73
CA THR A 197 -0.67 7.86 1.80
C THR A 197 -0.87 8.88 2.93
N VAL A 198 -1.93 9.69 2.83
CA VAL A 198 -2.15 10.79 3.78
C VAL A 198 -2.51 10.29 5.18
N ILE A 199 -3.35 9.25 5.24
CA ILE A 199 -3.72 8.51 6.44
C ILE A 199 -4.32 7.18 5.98
N ASN A 200 -4.07 6.09 6.71
CA ASN A 200 -4.78 4.83 6.53
C ASN A 200 -6.26 5.03 6.90
N GLU A 201 -7.16 4.58 6.03
CA GLU A 201 -8.59 4.47 6.33
C GLU A 201 -9.22 5.74 6.94
N PRO A 202 -9.24 6.88 6.22
CA PRO A 202 -9.71 8.18 6.72
C PRO A 202 -11.19 8.20 7.17
N HIS A 203 -11.99 7.22 6.76
CA HIS A 203 -13.35 7.02 7.29
C HIS A 203 -13.37 6.53 8.74
N GLY A 204 -12.24 6.00 9.23
CA GLY A 204 -12.13 5.25 10.46
C GLY A 204 -12.39 3.75 10.26
N ASN A 205 -12.27 3.03 11.36
CA ASN A 205 -12.24 1.57 11.43
C ASN A 205 -13.22 1.03 12.51
N GLY A 206 -14.31 1.76 12.77
CA GLY A 206 -15.24 1.41 13.85
C GLY A 206 -14.69 1.64 15.28
N ASN A 207 -13.59 2.40 15.43
CA ASN A 207 -12.86 2.63 16.68
C ASN A 207 -12.18 1.38 17.26
N ASN A 208 -11.75 0.45 16.40
CA ASN A 208 -11.09 -0.78 16.83
C ASN A 208 -9.58 -0.61 17.04
N TRP A 209 -8.93 0.25 16.26
CA TRP A 209 -7.48 0.50 16.31
C TRP A 209 -7.12 1.94 15.93
N GLU A 210 -5.83 2.27 15.92
CA GLU A 210 -5.32 3.60 15.58
C GLU A 210 -5.96 4.15 14.30
N SER A 211 -6.47 5.37 14.38
CA SER A 211 -7.15 6.03 13.27
C SER A 211 -7.14 7.54 13.45
N THR A 212 -7.09 8.29 12.34
CA THR A 212 -7.40 9.71 12.29
C THR A 212 -8.38 9.97 11.16
N LEU A 213 -9.50 10.61 11.50
CA LEU A 213 -10.59 10.83 10.56
C LEU A 213 -10.32 12.04 9.68
N PHE A 214 -10.56 11.89 8.38
CA PHE A 214 -10.55 12.96 7.40
C PHE A 214 -11.80 12.85 6.52
N SER A 215 -12.48 13.98 6.30
CA SER A 215 -13.37 14.12 5.15
C SER A 215 -12.56 14.30 3.85
N PRO A 216 -13.16 14.05 2.67
CA PRO A 216 -12.50 14.31 1.38
C PRO A 216 -11.95 15.74 1.27
N LYS A 217 -12.70 16.73 1.78
CA LYS A 217 -12.28 18.13 1.76
C LYS A 217 -11.12 18.40 2.71
N GLU A 218 -11.20 17.93 3.95
CA GLU A 218 -10.11 18.11 4.93
C GLU A 218 -8.79 17.51 4.41
N MET A 219 -8.84 16.32 3.79
CA MET A 219 -7.62 15.68 3.24
C MET A 219 -7.09 16.46 2.04
N THR A 220 -7.96 16.87 1.13
CA THR A 220 -7.58 17.64 -0.06
C THR A 220 -6.99 19.00 0.32
N ASP A 221 -7.59 19.71 1.28
CA ASP A 221 -7.06 20.96 1.80
C ASP A 221 -5.69 20.74 2.48
N PHE A 222 -5.53 19.66 3.25
CA PHE A 222 -4.26 19.31 3.88
C PHE A 222 -3.16 19.05 2.85
N VAL A 223 -3.44 18.25 1.83
CA VAL A 223 -2.47 17.93 0.78
C VAL A 223 -2.11 19.15 -0.04
N GLN A 224 -3.12 19.93 -0.46
CA GLN A 224 -2.92 21.10 -1.29
C GLN A 224 -2.13 22.20 -0.58
N ASN A 225 -2.43 22.47 0.69
CA ASN A 225 -1.93 23.67 1.37
C ASN A 225 -0.78 23.39 2.35
N HIS A 226 -0.57 22.12 2.74
CA HIS A 226 0.42 21.78 3.78
C HIS A 226 1.37 20.66 3.32
N LEU A 227 0.88 19.43 3.10
CA LEU A 227 1.74 18.28 2.83
C LEU A 227 2.51 18.44 1.51
N GLY A 228 1.82 18.70 0.41
CA GLY A 228 2.44 18.85 -0.92
C GLY A 228 3.52 19.93 -0.95
N PRO A 229 3.21 21.19 -0.59
CA PRO A 229 4.19 22.27 -0.55
C PRO A 229 5.37 21.99 0.40
N LYS A 230 5.11 21.31 1.53
CA LYS A 230 6.16 20.94 2.49
C LYS A 230 7.12 19.91 1.91
N LEU A 231 6.60 18.86 1.29
CA LEU A 231 7.43 17.83 0.67
C LEU A 231 8.22 18.40 -0.51
N GLU A 232 7.61 19.21 -1.37
CA GLU A 232 8.32 19.89 -2.46
C GLU A 232 9.47 20.76 -1.93
N LYS A 233 9.19 21.64 -0.96
CA LYS A 233 10.17 22.55 -0.36
C LYS A 233 11.35 21.82 0.29
N ASP A 234 11.10 20.67 0.92
CA ASP A 234 12.12 19.90 1.61
C ASP A 234 12.88 18.94 0.68
N GLY A 235 12.58 18.93 -0.63
CA GLY A 235 13.28 18.13 -1.63
C GLY A 235 12.72 16.73 -1.85
N TRP A 236 11.45 16.51 -1.48
CA TRP A 236 10.71 15.25 -1.61
C TRP A 236 9.65 15.26 -2.72
N ALA A 237 9.75 16.18 -3.69
CA ALA A 237 8.78 16.32 -4.78
C ALA A 237 8.56 15.03 -5.61
N GLU A 238 9.54 14.13 -5.63
CA GLU A 238 9.44 12.84 -6.34
C GLU A 238 8.66 11.77 -5.57
N VAL A 239 8.50 11.92 -4.24
CA VAL A 239 7.76 10.97 -3.40
C VAL A 239 6.28 11.07 -3.73
N LYS A 240 5.68 9.94 -4.07
CA LYS A 240 4.28 9.89 -4.50
C LYS A 240 3.32 10.16 -3.36
N ILE A 241 2.35 11.06 -3.53
CA ILE A 241 1.27 11.24 -2.56
C ILE A 241 0.01 10.56 -3.09
N LEU A 242 -0.43 9.53 -2.39
CA LEU A 242 -1.65 8.79 -2.70
C LEU A 242 -2.75 9.20 -1.71
N GLY A 243 -3.89 9.67 -2.23
CA GLY A 243 -5.04 9.99 -1.39
C GLY A 243 -5.89 8.76 -1.09
N TYR A 244 -6.89 8.96 -0.23
CA TYR A 244 -7.91 7.99 0.17
C TYR A 244 -7.42 6.83 1.04
N ASP A 245 -6.75 5.80 0.51
CA ASP A 245 -6.27 4.61 1.26
C ASP A 245 -7.40 3.89 2.03
N GLN A 246 -8.51 3.61 1.33
CA GLN A 246 -9.72 3.03 1.90
C GLN A 246 -10.55 2.26 0.85
N ASN A 247 -11.64 1.60 1.27
CA ASN A 247 -12.45 0.68 0.49
C ASN A 247 -13.15 1.26 -0.75
N ARG A 248 -13.64 0.41 -1.65
CA ARG A 248 -13.98 0.81 -3.03
C ARG A 248 -15.26 1.62 -3.19
N ALA A 249 -16.25 1.50 -2.31
CA ALA A 249 -17.55 2.15 -2.47
C ALA A 249 -17.49 3.66 -2.29
N GLY A 250 -16.57 4.16 -1.46
CA GLY A 250 -16.38 5.59 -1.26
C GLY A 250 -15.56 6.29 -2.35
N ILE A 251 -14.95 5.54 -3.29
CA ILE A 251 -14.03 6.09 -4.30
C ILE A 251 -14.60 7.32 -4.99
N LYS A 252 -15.87 7.26 -5.45
CA LYS A 252 -16.48 8.34 -6.22
C LYS A 252 -16.48 9.66 -5.45
N GLU A 253 -16.88 9.63 -4.19
CA GLU A 253 -16.95 10.82 -3.33
C GLU A 253 -15.58 11.49 -3.18
N TRP A 254 -14.53 10.67 -3.01
CA TRP A 254 -13.17 11.16 -2.78
C TRP A 254 -12.52 11.72 -4.03
N VAL A 255 -12.60 11.00 -5.16
CA VAL A 255 -12.00 11.46 -6.41
C VAL A 255 -12.68 12.70 -6.97
N ASP A 256 -13.95 12.93 -6.65
CA ASP A 256 -14.66 14.15 -7.05
C ASP A 256 -14.08 15.40 -6.39
N VAL A 257 -13.58 15.30 -5.16
CA VAL A 257 -12.97 16.41 -4.42
C VAL A 257 -11.47 16.49 -4.71
N MET A 258 -10.74 15.38 -4.61
CA MET A 258 -9.30 15.33 -4.86
C MET A 258 -8.94 15.80 -6.26
N TYR A 259 -9.77 15.47 -7.25
CA TYR A 259 -9.54 15.78 -8.66
C TYR A 259 -10.56 16.76 -9.23
N GLU A 260 -11.11 17.64 -8.38
CA GLU A 260 -12.04 18.68 -8.82
C GLU A 260 -11.40 19.63 -9.86
N ASN A 261 -10.15 20.03 -9.63
CA ASN A 261 -9.42 20.96 -10.49
C ASN A 261 -7.89 20.77 -10.37
N GLU A 262 -7.13 21.52 -11.15
CA GLU A 262 -5.66 21.45 -11.16
C GLU A 262 -5.05 21.72 -9.78
N LYS A 263 -5.57 22.69 -9.02
CA LYS A 263 -5.00 23.06 -7.71
C LYS A 263 -5.17 21.96 -6.66
N SER A 264 -6.34 21.33 -6.61
CA SER A 264 -6.60 20.23 -5.68
C SER A 264 -5.86 18.95 -6.07
N SER A 265 -5.65 18.73 -7.37
CA SER A 265 -5.02 17.51 -7.90
C SER A 265 -3.51 17.55 -8.07
N GLN A 266 -2.88 18.74 -8.01
CA GLN A 266 -1.48 18.92 -8.42
C GLN A 266 -0.50 18.02 -7.64
N TYR A 267 -0.72 17.86 -6.33
CA TYR A 267 0.17 17.10 -5.45
C TYR A 267 -0.22 15.63 -5.31
N TYR A 268 -1.42 15.24 -5.72
CA TYR A 268 -1.80 13.83 -5.70
C TYR A 268 -1.23 13.13 -6.92
N ASP A 269 -0.44 12.08 -6.73
CA ASP A 269 -0.03 11.20 -7.82
C ASP A 269 -1.08 10.12 -8.12
N GLY A 270 -1.96 9.82 -7.16
CA GLY A 270 -2.97 8.79 -7.32
C GLY A 270 -3.88 8.56 -6.13
N LEU A 271 -4.63 7.47 -6.23
CA LEU A 271 -5.58 6.97 -5.24
C LEU A 271 -5.11 5.60 -4.74
N ALA A 272 -5.02 5.48 -3.42
CA ALA A 272 -4.82 4.21 -2.73
C ALA A 272 -6.18 3.60 -2.35
N ILE A 273 -6.32 2.27 -2.50
CA ILE A 273 -7.60 1.57 -2.40
C ILE A 273 -7.45 0.27 -1.59
N HIS A 274 -8.40 0.01 -0.70
CA HIS A 274 -8.53 -1.22 0.07
C HIS A 274 -9.64 -2.13 -0.49
N TRP A 275 -9.71 -3.37 -0.02
CA TRP A 275 -10.57 -4.41 -0.57
C TRP A 275 -11.78 -4.80 0.31
N TYR A 276 -11.75 -4.53 1.61
CA TYR A 276 -12.58 -5.17 2.65
C TYR A 276 -14.10 -5.17 2.47
N GLU A 277 -14.67 -4.22 1.72
CA GLU A 277 -16.11 -4.14 1.50
C GLU A 277 -16.76 -5.35 0.81
N SER A 278 -16.02 -6.10 -0.02
CA SER A 278 -16.59 -7.26 -0.71
C SER A 278 -15.55 -8.26 -1.16
N THR A 279 -15.88 -9.53 -0.93
CA THR A 279 -15.09 -10.68 -1.37
C THR A 279 -15.41 -11.18 -2.77
N PHE A 280 -16.53 -10.74 -3.34
CA PHE A 280 -17.05 -11.25 -4.61
C PHE A 280 -17.29 -10.16 -5.65
N ASP A 281 -17.45 -8.89 -5.23
CA ASP A 281 -17.54 -7.74 -6.12
C ASP A 281 -16.26 -6.93 -6.05
N TYR A 282 -15.70 -6.61 -7.21
CA TYR A 282 -14.48 -5.82 -7.35
C TYR A 282 -14.75 -4.35 -7.67
N PHE A 283 -16.02 -3.92 -7.69
CA PHE A 283 -16.45 -2.53 -7.89
C PHE A 283 -15.94 -1.90 -9.20
N PRO A 284 -16.22 -2.52 -10.37
CA PRO A 284 -15.71 -2.05 -11.65
C PRO A 284 -16.12 -0.62 -12.00
N LYS A 285 -17.33 -0.20 -11.60
CA LYS A 285 -17.87 1.12 -11.96
C LYS A 285 -17.13 2.23 -11.24
N GLU A 286 -16.83 2.02 -9.96
CA GLU A 286 -16.14 2.96 -9.08
C GLU A 286 -14.68 3.12 -9.53
N LEU A 287 -14.00 2.00 -9.81
CA LEU A 287 -12.63 2.01 -10.35
C LEU A 287 -12.57 2.70 -11.72
N GLN A 288 -13.51 2.39 -12.61
CA GLN A 288 -13.57 3.00 -13.94
C GLN A 288 -13.88 4.50 -13.86
N TYR A 289 -14.73 4.92 -12.93
CA TYR A 289 -15.03 6.33 -12.68
C TYR A 289 -13.79 7.09 -12.23
N ALA A 290 -13.04 6.56 -11.26
CA ALA A 290 -11.79 7.16 -10.80
C ALA A 290 -10.77 7.31 -11.93
N HIS A 291 -10.59 6.27 -12.75
CA HIS A 291 -9.72 6.35 -13.92
C HIS A 291 -10.18 7.41 -14.92
N GLN A 292 -11.49 7.52 -15.23
CA GLN A 292 -12.00 8.53 -16.15
C GLN A 292 -11.86 9.95 -15.60
N LYS A 293 -12.03 10.14 -14.29
CA LYS A 293 -11.87 11.42 -13.61
C LYS A 293 -10.43 11.92 -13.70
N ALA A 294 -9.45 11.03 -13.54
CA ALA A 294 -8.03 11.37 -13.57
C ALA A 294 -7.19 10.27 -14.24
N PRO A 295 -7.18 10.19 -15.59
CA PRO A 295 -6.62 9.04 -16.32
C PRO A 295 -5.10 8.89 -16.22
N ASN A 296 -4.42 9.97 -15.84
CA ASN A 296 -2.97 10.02 -15.67
C ASN A 296 -2.52 9.78 -14.22
N LYS A 297 -3.44 9.52 -13.30
CA LYS A 297 -3.16 9.31 -11.88
C LYS A 297 -3.20 7.80 -11.57
N TYR A 298 -2.43 7.38 -10.57
CA TYR A 298 -2.40 5.97 -10.17
C TYR A 298 -3.72 5.53 -9.52
N LEU A 299 -4.06 4.25 -9.72
CA LEU A 299 -5.00 3.49 -8.90
C LEU A 299 -4.22 2.31 -8.33
N ILE A 300 -3.94 2.31 -7.03
CA ILE A 300 -3.11 1.29 -6.39
C ILE A 300 -3.93 0.62 -5.29
N GLN A 301 -4.06 -0.69 -5.37
CA GLN A 301 -4.54 -1.48 -4.24
C GLN A 301 -3.42 -1.60 -3.21
N THR A 302 -3.57 -0.89 -2.09
CA THR A 302 -2.53 -0.75 -1.06
C THR A 302 -2.71 -1.72 0.10
N GLU A 303 -3.92 -2.25 0.28
CA GLU A 303 -4.21 -3.23 1.34
C GLU A 303 -5.30 -4.21 0.93
N ALA A 304 -5.10 -5.47 1.32
CA ALA A 304 -6.13 -6.51 1.32
C ALA A 304 -5.73 -7.61 2.30
N CYS A 305 -6.71 -8.10 3.04
CA CYS A 305 -6.58 -9.27 3.90
C CYS A 305 -7.88 -10.08 3.80
N VAL A 306 -7.83 -11.33 4.24
CA VAL A 306 -9.04 -12.14 4.39
C VAL A 306 -9.56 -11.90 5.82
N ASP A 307 -10.60 -11.09 5.94
CA ASP A 307 -11.17 -10.58 7.20
C ASP A 307 -12.15 -11.57 7.89
N SER A 308 -11.92 -12.87 7.71
CA SER A 308 -12.77 -13.92 8.29
C SER A 308 -12.09 -14.57 9.49
N GLU A 309 -12.87 -14.89 10.54
CA GLU A 309 -12.42 -15.57 11.77
C GLU A 309 -11.44 -16.72 11.52
N ILE A 310 -10.53 -16.95 12.47
CA ILE A 310 -9.50 -18.01 12.56
C ILE A 310 -9.31 -18.81 11.25
N PRO A 311 -8.21 -18.60 10.50
CA PRO A 311 -7.88 -19.40 9.32
C PRO A 311 -8.11 -20.89 9.57
N HIS A 312 -9.01 -21.50 8.80
CA HIS A 312 -9.19 -22.94 8.82
C HIS A 312 -7.99 -23.58 8.12
N TRP A 313 -6.93 -23.86 8.90
CA TRP A 313 -5.69 -24.42 8.39
C TRP A 313 -5.95 -25.67 7.52
N ASN A 314 -5.49 -25.64 6.26
CA ASN A 314 -5.72 -26.65 5.22
C ASN A 314 -7.18 -26.84 4.73
N ASP A 315 -8.10 -25.89 4.95
CA ASP A 315 -9.44 -25.89 4.33
C ASP A 315 -9.64 -24.62 3.49
N ASP A 316 -8.89 -24.48 2.39
CA ASP A 316 -9.02 -23.33 1.47
C ASP A 316 -10.44 -23.18 0.90
N ALA A 317 -11.20 -24.28 0.83
CA ALA A 317 -12.58 -24.24 0.41
C ALA A 317 -13.47 -23.45 1.37
N TRP A 318 -13.11 -23.37 2.66
CA TRP A 318 -13.83 -22.60 3.66
C TRP A 318 -13.98 -21.13 3.30
N TYR A 319 -12.93 -20.50 2.74
CA TYR A 319 -12.98 -19.09 2.32
C TYR A 319 -14.03 -18.79 1.24
N TRP A 320 -14.55 -19.83 0.58
CA TRP A 320 -15.57 -19.74 -0.46
C TRP A 320 -16.91 -20.37 -0.05
N LYS A 321 -17.01 -20.92 1.17
CA LYS A 321 -18.27 -21.44 1.73
C LYS A 321 -19.06 -20.24 2.26
N LYS A 322 -20.29 -20.10 1.79
CA LYS A 322 -21.26 -19.11 2.31
C LYS A 322 -21.69 -19.47 3.72
#